data_AF-A0A816H0E1-F1
#
_entry.id   AF-A0A816H0E1-F1
#
_cell.length_a   1.000
_cell.length_b   1.000
_cell.length_c   1.000
_cell.angle_alpha   90.00
_cell.angle_beta   90.00
_cell.angle_gamma   90.00
#
_symmetry.space_group_name_H-M   'P 1'
#
loop_
_entity.id
_entity.type
_entity.pdbx_description
1 polymer ?
#
loop_
_entity_poly.entity_id
_entity_poly.type
_entity_poly.pdbx_seq_one_letter_code
_entity_poly.pdbx_strand_id
1 'polypeptide(L)'
;MAVILYGPSLALSQVTGLNIWIAVGLCGIVFIIYTSIRGIKAVTGTDVIEASLIFIGLTISTIIDITDAGETSKLYKTVKVNNRLQFSVVDFDPSIRYTMWNIFISVIFSSTAQYACIQTQAQRYMSGKDTKVAQKVVWTNYIMLVSMHILCLWVGCLLYNKYSQCDRLRTKIIS
;
A
#
# COMPACT_ATOMS: atom_id res chain seq x y z
N MET A 1 9.18 -11.53 5.25
CA MET A 1 8.57 -12.28 4.13
C MET A 1 7.25 -12.96 4.52
N ALA A 2 7.15 -13.64 5.68
CA ALA A 2 5.88 -14.27 6.11
C ALA A 2 4.67 -13.29 6.21
N VAL A 3 4.89 -12.08 6.71
CA VAL A 3 3.83 -11.04 6.81
C VAL A 3 3.28 -10.63 5.44
N ILE A 4 4.12 -10.67 4.39
CA ILE A 4 3.71 -10.24 3.04
C ILE A 4 2.75 -11.25 2.41
N LEU A 5 2.93 -12.55 2.68
CA LEU A 5 2.05 -13.61 2.17
C LEU A 5 0.65 -13.56 2.80
N TYR A 6 0.52 -12.99 4.00
CA TYR A 6 -0.75 -12.93 4.73
C TYR A 6 -1.79 -12.07 4.01
N GLY A 7 -1.40 -10.94 3.43
CA GLY A 7 -2.30 -10.03 2.71
C GLY A 7 -3.12 -10.72 1.60
N PRO A 8 -2.48 -11.30 0.56
CA PRO A 8 -3.19 -12.01 -0.49
C PRO A 8 -3.94 -13.25 0.02
N SER A 9 -3.40 -13.94 1.04
CA SER A 9 -4.06 -15.11 1.63
C SER A 9 -5.35 -14.73 2.38
N LEU A 10 -5.36 -13.58 3.04
CA LEU A 10 -6.55 -13.03 3.70
C LEU A 10 -7.62 -12.67 2.65
N ALA A 11 -7.21 -11.99 1.58
CA ALA A 11 -8.13 -11.68 0.48
C ALA A 11 -8.70 -12.95 -0.16
N LEU A 12 -7.86 -13.97 -0.41
CA LEU A 12 -8.29 -15.25 -0.95
C LEU A 12 -9.26 -15.98 -0.01
N SER A 13 -8.95 -16.01 1.29
CA SER A 13 -9.81 -16.60 2.32
C SER A 13 -11.17 -15.91 2.39
N GLN A 14 -11.24 -14.59 2.28
CA GLN A 14 -12.50 -13.85 2.27
C GLN A 14 -13.37 -14.15 1.04
N VAL A 15 -12.77 -14.34 -0.14
CA VAL A 15 -13.53 -14.61 -1.38
C VAL A 15 -13.95 -16.08 -1.49
N THR A 16 -13.10 -17.01 -1.02
CA THR A 16 -13.34 -18.45 -1.15
C THR A 16 -14.02 -19.09 0.06
N GLY A 17 -14.02 -18.41 1.21
CA GLY A 17 -14.49 -18.97 2.48
C GLY A 17 -13.54 -20.01 3.11
N LEU A 18 -12.34 -20.19 2.55
CA LEU A 18 -11.36 -21.16 3.06
C LEU A 18 -10.74 -20.68 4.39
N ASN A 19 -10.31 -21.64 5.21
CA ASN A 19 -9.52 -21.34 6.41
C ASN A 19 -8.22 -20.62 6.00
N ILE A 20 -7.89 -19.54 6.72
CA ILE A 20 -6.74 -18.69 6.40
C ILE A 20 -5.41 -19.44 6.39
N TRP A 21 -5.22 -20.44 7.26
CA TRP A 21 -4.00 -21.24 7.30
C TRP A 21 -3.83 -22.09 6.03
N ILE A 22 -4.95 -22.61 5.50
CA ILE A 22 -4.97 -23.35 4.25
C ILE A 22 -4.69 -22.41 3.07
N ALA A 23 -5.30 -21.22 3.06
CA ALA A 23 -5.05 -20.20 2.04
C ALA A 23 -3.57 -19.77 2.01
N VAL A 24 -2.96 -19.55 3.18
CA VAL A 24 -1.52 -19.22 3.29
C VAL A 24 -0.64 -20.35 2.74
N GLY A 25 -0.94 -21.60 3.10
CA GLY A 25 -0.21 -22.76 2.58
C GLY A 25 -0.29 -22.86 1.06
N LEU A 26 -1.49 -22.71 0.50
CA LEU A 26 -1.73 -22.83 -0.93
C LEU A 26 -1.06 -21.68 -1.72
N CYS A 27 -1.23 -20.43 -1.28
CA CYS A 27 -0.54 -19.29 -1.88
C CYS A 27 0.98 -19.44 -1.84
N GLY A 28 1.53 -19.91 -0.70
CA GLY A 28 2.96 -20.13 -0.53
C GLY A 28 3.51 -21.18 -1.50
N ILE A 29 2.85 -22.34 -1.61
CA ILE A 29 3.27 -23.43 -2.51
C ILE A 29 3.26 -22.95 -3.97
N VAL A 30 2.18 -22.30 -4.41
CA VAL A 30 2.08 -21.76 -5.78
C VAL A 30 3.20 -20.76 -6.06
N PHE A 31 3.47 -19.86 -5.12
CA PHE A 31 4.52 -18.84 -5.26
C PHE A 31 5.92 -19.46 -5.34
N ILE A 32 6.21 -20.46 -4.51
CA ILE A 32 7.48 -21.19 -4.53
C ILE A 32 7.67 -21.87 -5.88
N ILE A 33 6.70 -22.68 -6.32
CA ILE A 33 6.78 -23.41 -7.60
C ILE A 33 6.98 -22.42 -8.76
N TYR A 34 6.19 -21.35 -8.80
CA TYR A 34 6.29 -20.34 -9.84
C TYR A 34 7.67 -19.66 -9.89
N THR A 35 8.16 -19.23 -8.73
CA THR A 35 9.44 -18.52 -8.59
C THR A 35 10.61 -19.44 -8.93
N SER A 36 10.56 -20.70 -8.48
CA SER A 36 11.59 -21.71 -8.76
C SER A 36 11.72 -22.03 -10.24
N ILE A 37 10.61 -22.07 -10.99
CA ILE A 37 10.63 -22.43 -12.42
C ILE A 37 11.13 -21.27 -13.29
N ARG A 38 10.69 -20.04 -13.02
CA ARG A 38 10.86 -18.93 -13.98
C ARG A 38 11.92 -17.88 -13.61
N GLY A 39 12.43 -17.92 -12.38
CA GLY A 39 13.49 -17.02 -11.92
C GLY A 39 13.10 -15.52 -11.91
N ILE A 40 14.10 -14.65 -11.69
CA ILE A 40 13.87 -13.22 -11.40
C ILE A 40 13.21 -12.41 -12.53
N LYS A 41 13.43 -12.81 -13.80
CA LYS A 41 12.84 -12.13 -14.96
C LYS A 41 11.32 -12.26 -14.97
N ALA A 42 10.81 -13.46 -14.71
CA ALA A 42 9.37 -13.69 -14.69
C ALA A 42 8.70 -13.12 -13.45
N VAL A 43 9.38 -13.16 -12.29
CA VAL A 43 8.91 -12.52 -11.06
C VAL A 43 8.74 -11.02 -11.30
N THR A 44 9.72 -10.36 -11.90
CA THR A 44 9.62 -8.92 -12.21
C THR A 44 8.49 -8.63 -13.21
N GLY A 45 8.23 -9.54 -14.16
CA GLY A 45 7.09 -9.42 -15.08
C GLY A 45 5.74 -9.52 -14.38
N THR A 46 5.58 -10.46 -13.44
CA THR A 46 4.35 -10.56 -12.64
C THR A 46 4.17 -9.38 -11.71
N ASP A 47 5.24 -8.84 -11.12
CA ASP A 47 5.15 -7.66 -10.26
C ASP A 47 4.58 -6.45 -11.00
N VAL A 48 4.91 -6.28 -12.30
CA VAL A 48 4.35 -5.20 -13.14
C VAL A 48 2.85 -5.39 -13.36
N ILE A 49 2.40 -6.63 -13.59
CA ILE A 49 0.98 -6.95 -13.75
C ILE A 49 0.24 -6.70 -12.44
N GLU A 50 0.76 -7.18 -11.31
CA GLU A 50 0.17 -6.98 -9.99
C GLU A 50 0.06 -5.48 -9.65
N ALA A 51 1.13 -4.71 -9.83
CA ALA A 51 1.10 -3.27 -9.61
C ALA A 51 0.08 -2.58 -10.53
N SER A 52 -0.01 -2.98 -11.80
CA SER A 52 -0.98 -2.41 -12.74
C SER A 52 -2.43 -2.71 -12.31
N LEU A 53 -2.72 -3.95 -11.89
CA LEU A 53 -4.04 -4.34 -11.39
C LEU A 53 -4.42 -3.57 -10.13
N ILE A 54 -3.51 -3.41 -9.17
CA ILE A 54 -3.73 -2.60 -7.97
C ILE A 54 -4.03 -1.15 -8.35
N PHE A 55 -3.25 -0.57 -9.28
CA PHE A 55 -3.44 0.82 -9.71
C PHE A 55 -4.82 1.04 -10.35
N ILE A 56 -5.21 0.15 -11.25
CA ILE A 56 -6.52 0.19 -11.92
C ILE A 56 -7.63 0.01 -10.88
N GLY A 57 -7.50 -0.97 -9.98
CA GLY A 57 -8.48 -1.21 -8.92
C GLY A 57 -8.69 0.00 -8.00
N LEU A 58 -7.61 0.63 -7.55
CA LEU A 58 -7.68 1.86 -6.75
C LEU A 58 -8.33 3.01 -7.50
N THR A 59 -8.03 3.16 -8.79
CA THR A 59 -8.61 4.20 -9.63
C THR A 59 -10.11 3.99 -9.81
N ILE A 60 -10.54 2.76 -10.14
CA ILE A 60 -11.96 2.42 -10.28
C ILE A 60 -12.70 2.61 -8.96
N SER A 61 -12.15 2.13 -7.84
CA SER A 61 -12.75 2.33 -6.51
C SER A 61 -12.95 3.81 -6.22
N THR A 62 -11.94 4.64 -6.48
CA THR A 62 -12.01 6.08 -6.26
C THR A 62 -13.12 6.72 -7.09
N ILE A 63 -13.28 6.34 -8.36
CA ILE A 63 -14.33 6.89 -9.24
C ILE A 63 -15.74 6.51 -8.75
N ILE A 64 -15.94 5.23 -8.40
CA ILE A 64 -17.22 4.72 -7.89
C ILE A 64 -17.57 5.44 -6.59
N ASP A 65 -16.63 5.49 -5.64
CA ASP A 65 -16.85 6.11 -4.33
C ASP A 65 -17.13 7.61 -4.43
N ILE A 66 -16.52 8.32 -5.40
CA ILE A 66 -16.82 9.74 -5.65
C ILE A 66 -18.24 9.91 -6.20
N THR A 67 -18.68 9.01 -7.08
CA THR A 67 -20.02 9.04 -7.67
C THR A 67 -21.10 8.72 -6.61
N ASP A 68 -20.83 7.73 -5.75
CA ASP A 68 -21.68 7.38 -4.60
C ASP A 68 -21.76 8.50 -3.56
N ALA A 69 -20.63 9.18 -3.28
CA ALA A 69 -20.57 10.21 -2.24
C ALA A 69 -21.27 11.53 -2.65
N GLY A 70 -21.55 11.72 -3.95
CA GLY A 70 -22.24 12.89 -4.52
C GLY A 70 -21.44 14.19 -4.50
N GLU A 71 -20.97 14.62 -3.32
CA GLU A 71 -20.18 15.85 -3.13
C GLU A 71 -18.84 15.57 -2.45
N THR A 72 -17.74 15.69 -3.20
CA THR A 72 -16.36 15.67 -2.66
C THR A 72 -16.11 16.77 -1.61
N SER A 73 -16.87 17.86 -1.67
CA SER A 73 -16.86 18.97 -0.70
C SER A 73 -17.28 18.53 0.71
N LYS A 74 -18.28 17.65 0.84
CA LYS A 74 -18.66 17.07 2.13
C LYS A 74 -17.55 16.18 2.69
N LEU A 75 -16.84 15.45 1.83
CA LEU A 75 -15.72 14.60 2.25
C LEU A 75 -14.63 15.41 2.94
N TYR A 76 -14.19 16.50 2.32
CA TYR A 76 -13.14 17.35 2.87
C TYR A 76 -13.58 17.99 4.19
N LYS A 77 -14.85 18.39 4.30
CA LYS A 77 -15.43 18.89 5.56
C LYS A 77 -15.45 17.80 6.64
N THR A 78 -15.92 16.60 6.35
CA THR A 78 -15.97 15.49 7.32
C THR A 78 -14.57 15.08 7.82
N VAL A 79 -13.59 15.03 6.91
CA VAL A 79 -12.21 14.65 7.26
C VAL A 79 -11.51 15.73 8.08
N LYS A 80 -11.73 17.01 7.74
CA LYS A 80 -11.21 18.17 8.48
C LYS A 80 -11.87 18.31 9.86
N VAL A 81 -13.18 18.11 9.96
CA VAL A 81 -13.92 18.18 11.24
C VAL A 81 -13.52 17.06 12.20
N ASN A 82 -13.17 15.87 11.68
CA ASN A 82 -12.77 14.74 12.52
C ASN A 82 -11.26 14.68 12.81
N ASN A 83 -10.49 15.73 12.48
CA ASN A 83 -9.03 15.77 12.68
C ASN A 83 -8.30 14.51 12.17
N ARG A 84 -8.75 13.92 11.05
CA ARG A 84 -8.11 12.73 10.46
C ARG A 84 -6.92 13.06 9.57
N LEU A 85 -6.88 14.29 9.05
CA LEU A 85 -5.71 14.86 8.36
C LEU A 85 -5.07 15.92 9.25
N GLN A 86 -4.11 15.51 10.09
CA GLN A 86 -3.36 16.40 10.96
C GLN A 86 -2.00 16.70 10.36
N PHE A 87 -1.87 17.85 9.70
CA PHE A 87 -0.59 18.32 9.16
C PHE A 87 0.17 19.24 10.13
N SER A 88 -0.39 19.55 11.31
CA SER A 88 0.05 20.65 12.17
C SER A 88 0.87 20.27 13.41
N VAL A 89 1.19 18.99 13.66
CA VAL A 89 2.05 18.63 14.80
C VAL A 89 3.52 18.79 14.41
N VAL A 90 3.97 20.04 14.37
CA VAL A 90 5.37 20.43 14.15
C VAL A 90 6.05 20.54 15.51
N ASP A 91 6.19 19.41 16.18
CA ASP A 91 6.92 19.29 17.45
C ASP A 91 8.12 18.37 17.23
N PHE A 92 9.24 18.67 17.91
CA PHE A 92 10.46 17.89 17.86
C PHE A 92 10.53 16.83 18.98
N ASP A 93 9.49 16.70 19.80
CA ASP A 93 9.43 15.67 20.85
C ASP A 93 9.49 14.25 20.25
N PRO A 94 10.55 13.46 20.54
CA PRO A 94 10.68 12.08 20.08
C PRO A 94 9.70 11.11 20.77
N SER A 95 9.04 11.53 21.86
CA SER A 95 8.05 10.74 22.59
C SER A 95 6.71 10.66 21.86
N ILE A 96 6.43 11.63 20.98
CA ILE A 96 5.20 11.67 20.19
C ILE A 96 5.36 10.83 18.94
N ARG A 97 4.55 9.77 18.81
CA ARG A 97 4.65 8.77 17.73
C ARG A 97 4.55 9.35 16.31
N TYR A 98 3.75 10.40 16.11
CA TYR A 98 3.49 11.00 14.80
C TYR A 98 3.64 12.52 14.86
N THR A 99 4.87 13.02 14.74
CA THR A 99 5.16 14.43 14.46
C THR A 99 5.69 14.58 13.04
N MET A 100 5.61 15.78 12.48
CA MET A 100 6.16 16.06 11.15
C MET A 100 7.64 15.65 11.05
N TRP A 101 8.43 15.93 12.10
CA TRP A 101 9.85 15.59 12.17
C TRP A 101 10.10 14.08 12.29
N ASN A 102 9.39 13.40 13.18
CA ASN A 102 9.54 11.95 13.37
C ASN A 102 9.17 11.19 12.09
N ILE A 103 8.10 11.61 11.40
CA ILE A 103 7.70 11.03 10.11
C ILE A 103 8.76 11.30 9.04
N PHE A 104 9.23 12.54 8.92
CA PHE A 104 10.22 12.90 7.90
C PHE A 104 11.52 12.10 8.06
N ILE A 105 12.04 12.03 9.28
CA ILE A 105 13.23 11.24 9.61
C ILE A 105 12.97 9.75 9.31
N SER A 106 11.85 9.21 9.79
CA SER A 106 11.47 7.81 9.55
C SER A 106 11.37 7.48 8.06
N VAL A 107 10.81 8.37 7.25
CA VAL A 107 10.66 8.17 5.80
C VAL A 107 12.02 8.17 5.10
N ILE A 108 12.94 9.07 5.48
CA ILE A 108 14.30 9.09 4.91
C ILE A 108 15.00 7.76 5.20
N PHE A 109 15.08 7.35 6.47
CA PHE A 109 15.78 6.12 6.83
C PHE A 109 15.14 4.86 6.24
N SER A 110 13.80 4.78 6.24
CA SER A 110 13.08 3.63 5.69
C SER A 110 13.25 3.55 4.17
N SER A 111 13.19 4.69 3.47
CA SER A 111 13.39 4.74 2.03
C SER A 111 14.84 4.37 1.68
N THR A 112 15.82 4.93 2.36
CA THR A 112 17.23 4.57 2.14
C THR A 112 17.47 3.09 2.38
N ALA A 113 16.96 2.52 3.49
CA ALA A 113 17.09 1.10 3.74
C ALA A 113 16.44 0.25 2.63
N GLN A 114 15.25 0.64 2.16
CA GLN A 114 14.52 -0.09 1.13
C GLN A 114 15.21 -0.08 -0.23
N TYR A 115 15.77 1.07 -0.64
CA TYR A 115 16.40 1.23 -1.95
C TYR A 115 17.89 0.85 -1.97
N ALA A 116 18.62 1.08 -0.88
CA ALA A 116 20.07 0.86 -0.82
C ALA A 116 20.47 -0.49 -0.20
N CYS A 117 19.73 -0.98 0.80
CA CYS A 117 20.17 -2.13 1.60
C CYS A 117 19.46 -3.44 1.23
N ILE A 118 18.33 -3.39 0.51
CA ILE A 118 17.59 -4.61 0.15
C ILE A 118 18.20 -5.26 -1.09
N GLN A 119 18.64 -6.50 -0.91
CA GLN A 119 19.26 -7.32 -1.96
C GLN A 119 18.41 -7.43 -3.24
N THR A 120 17.09 -7.67 -3.10
CA THR A 120 16.20 -7.84 -4.26
C THR A 120 16.11 -6.57 -5.12
N GLN A 121 16.22 -5.39 -4.51
CA GLN A 121 16.21 -4.11 -5.20
C GLN A 121 17.55 -3.85 -5.88
N ALA A 122 18.66 -4.10 -5.18
CA ALA A 122 20.00 -4.02 -5.76
C ALA A 122 20.15 -4.93 -7.00
N GLN A 123 19.60 -6.15 -6.95
CA GLN A 123 19.60 -7.08 -8.09
C GLN A 123 18.84 -6.56 -9.31
N ARG A 124 17.74 -5.81 -9.12
CA ARG A 124 16.98 -5.19 -10.22
C ARG A 124 17.78 -4.09 -10.91
N TYR A 125 18.54 -3.30 -10.14
CA TYR A 125 19.38 -2.24 -10.70
C TYR A 125 20.57 -2.80 -11.49
N MET A 126 21.20 -3.86 -10.97
CA MET A 126 22.33 -4.53 -11.63
C MET A 126 21.92 -5.33 -12.88
N SER A 127 20.63 -5.60 -13.08
CA SER A 127 20.13 -6.27 -14.29
C SER A 127 20.03 -5.34 -15.51
N GLY A 128 20.20 -4.02 -15.32
CA GLY A 128 20.21 -3.03 -16.39
C GLY A 128 21.54 -2.98 -17.15
N LYS A 129 21.51 -2.54 -18.41
CA LYS A 129 22.72 -2.41 -19.24
C LYS A 129 23.66 -1.29 -18.77
N ASP A 130 23.09 -0.17 -18.33
CA ASP A 130 23.83 1.05 -17.98
C ASP A 130 23.32 1.68 -16.68
N THR A 131 24.18 2.48 -16.03
CA THR A 131 23.84 3.23 -14.82
C THR A 131 22.71 4.25 -15.05
N LYS A 132 22.64 4.87 -16.24
CA LYS A 132 21.55 5.78 -16.62
C LYS A 132 20.20 5.07 -16.65
N VAL A 133 20.17 3.81 -17.10
CA VAL A 133 18.95 3.00 -17.12
C VAL A 133 18.52 2.68 -15.69
N ALA A 134 19.47 2.29 -14.83
CA ALA A 134 19.18 2.04 -13.42
C ALA A 134 18.61 3.28 -12.70
N GLN A 135 19.18 4.46 -12.91
CA GLN A 135 18.65 5.72 -12.37
C GLN A 135 17.22 6.00 -12.85
N LYS A 136 16.96 5.83 -14.15
CA LYS A 136 15.61 6.01 -14.70
C LYS A 136 14.60 5.05 -14.06
N VAL A 137 14.99 3.78 -13.86
CA VAL A 137 14.14 2.76 -13.20
C VAL A 137 13.79 3.18 -11.77
N VAL A 138 14.76 3.68 -10.99
CA VAL A 138 14.51 4.15 -9.62
C VAL A 138 13.53 5.32 -9.61
N TRP A 139 13.75 6.33 -10.45
CA TRP A 139 12.86 7.50 -10.52
C TRP A 139 11.44 7.14 -10.96
N THR A 140 11.29 6.28 -11.98
CA THR A 140 9.98 5.81 -12.42
C THR A 140 9.28 5.01 -11.32
N ASN A 141 10.00 4.14 -10.60
CA ASN A 141 9.45 3.40 -9.48
C ASN A 141 8.97 4.34 -8.35
N TYR A 142 9.76 5.35 -8.02
CA TYR A 142 9.41 6.33 -6.98
C TYR A 142 8.15 7.13 -7.33
N ILE A 143 8.04 7.64 -8.55
CA ILE A 143 6.85 8.38 -9.03
C ILE A 143 5.60 7.51 -8.95
N MET A 144 5.69 6.25 -9.41
CA MET A 144 4.57 5.30 -9.36
C MET A 144 4.16 5.00 -7.91
N LEU A 145 5.13 4.80 -7.02
CA LEU A 145 4.90 4.54 -5.60
C LEU A 145 4.17 5.70 -4.92
N VAL A 146 4.65 6.94 -5.12
CA VAL A 146 4.02 8.14 -4.55
C VAL A 146 2.58 8.29 -5.06
N SER A 147 2.37 8.06 -6.36
CA SER A 147 1.05 8.14 -6.98
C SER A 147 0.08 7.11 -6.37
N MET A 148 0.53 5.88 -6.16
CA MET A 148 -0.26 4.84 -5.48
C MET A 148 -0.60 5.20 -4.03
N HIS A 149 0.35 5.75 -3.26
CA HIS A 149 0.09 6.14 -1.88
C HIS A 149 -0.98 7.23 -1.79
N ILE A 150 -0.95 8.21 -2.70
CA ILE A 150 -1.97 9.27 -2.77
C ILE A 150 -3.36 8.67 -3.05
N LEU A 151 -3.46 7.72 -3.99
CA LEU A 151 -4.72 7.04 -4.28
C LEU A 151 -5.22 6.22 -3.09
N CYS A 152 -4.34 5.46 -2.42
CA CYS A 152 -4.69 4.71 -1.21
C CYS A 152 -5.20 5.63 -0.09
N LEU A 153 -4.56 6.78 0.13
CA LEU A 153 -5.01 7.78 1.11
C LEU A 153 -6.40 8.32 0.76
N TRP A 154 -6.66 8.57 -0.52
CA TRP A 154 -7.97 9.00 -1.01
C TRP A 154 -9.06 7.97 -0.78
N VAL A 155 -8.82 6.71 -1.18
CA VAL A 155 -9.75 5.60 -0.93
C VAL A 155 -9.99 5.43 0.57
N GLY A 156 -8.95 5.54 1.41
CA GLY A 156 -9.10 5.50 2.86
C GLY A 156 -10.00 6.60 3.42
N CYS A 157 -9.89 7.83 2.90
CA CYS A 157 -10.77 8.94 3.28
C CYS A 157 -12.22 8.71 2.82
N LEU A 158 -12.41 8.16 1.62
CA LEU A 158 -13.72 7.83 1.05
C LEU A 158 -14.42 6.73 1.85
N LEU A 159 -13.70 5.65 2.15
CA LEU A 159 -14.17 4.58 3.03
C LEU A 159 -14.53 5.11 4.41
N TYR A 160 -13.69 5.97 5.00
CA TYR A 160 -14.00 6.58 6.29
C TYR A 160 -15.31 7.38 6.24
N ASN A 161 -15.53 8.19 5.20
CA ASN A 161 -16.78 8.95 5.09
C ASN A 161 -18.01 8.03 4.97
N LYS A 162 -17.93 6.99 4.13
CA LYS A 162 -19.02 6.01 3.92
C LYS A 162 -19.36 5.24 5.20
N TYR A 163 -18.35 4.88 5.99
CA TYR A 163 -18.53 4.11 7.22
C TYR A 163 -18.50 4.93 8.52
N SER A 164 -18.32 6.26 8.45
CA SER A 164 -18.25 7.13 9.64
C SER A 164 -19.50 7.07 10.51
N GLN A 165 -20.66 6.80 9.91
CA GLN A 165 -21.94 6.60 10.61
C GLN A 165 -22.20 5.13 10.97
N CYS A 166 -21.47 4.19 10.37
CA CYS A 166 -21.54 2.75 10.59
C CYS A 166 -20.40 2.26 11.51
N ASP A 167 -19.89 3.14 12.38
CA ASP A 167 -18.83 2.77 13.31
C ASP A 167 -19.35 1.74 14.33
N ARG A 168 -18.98 0.48 14.11
CA ARG A 168 -19.35 -0.66 14.98
C ARG A 168 -18.77 -0.53 16.39
N LEU A 169 -17.71 0.26 16.56
CA LEU A 169 -17.12 0.56 17.86
C LEU A 169 -17.98 1.54 18.66
N ARG A 170 -18.67 2.48 17.98
CA ARG A 170 -19.60 3.42 18.62
C ARG A 170 -20.95 2.77 18.97
N THR A 171 -21.30 1.67 18.29
CA THR A 171 -22.51 0.87 18.54
C THR A 171 -22.32 -0.27 19.55
N LYS A 172 -21.13 -0.45 20.15
CA LYS A 172 -20.83 -1.48 21.17
C LYS A 172 -21.16 -2.93 20.76
N ILE A 173 -21.10 -3.26 19.47
CA ILE A 173 -21.44 -4.62 18.99
C ILE A 173 -20.24 -5.57 19.10
N ILE A 174 -19.04 -5.04 19.30
CA ILE A 174 -17.83 -5.85 19.53
C ILE A 174 -17.11 -5.27 20.75
N SER A 175 -16.99 -6.11 21.78
CA SER A 175 -16.20 -5.86 23.00
C SER A 175 -14.71 -6.05 22.76
#